data_AF-A0A3D5JHQ6-F1
#
_entry.id   AF-A0A3D5JHQ6-F1
#
_cell.length_a   1.000
_cell.length_b   1.000
_cell.length_c   1.000
_cell.angle_alpha   90.00
_cell.angle_beta   90.00
_cell.angle_gamma   90.00
#
_symmetry.space_group_name_H-M   'P 1'
#
loop_
_entity.id
_entity.type
_entity.pdbx_description
1 polymer ?
#
loop_
_entity_poly.entity_id
_entity_poly.type
_entity_poly.pdbx_seq_one_letter_code
_entity_poly.pdbx_strand_id
1 'polypeptide(L)'
;RHRAACQELWSILLERGHITLGSYAGWYAVRDEAFYTETEIVDGKAPSGAPVEWVEEPSYFFDLSQWQQPLLDFYEANPGFVGPESRFNEVKSFVKGGLRDLSVSRASFSWGVPVPGDDAHVMYVWLDALTNYLTATGWPTDGEFADAVRNERFWPADLHMVGKDILRFHAVYWPAFLMAADLPLPKRVYAHGWWTNEGEKISKSLGNVIDPNSLAEEYGLDQTRYFLMREVPFGKDGDFSQRAMIHRMNGDLANDLGNLSQRVLSMIFKNCEGVMPALPAAPSEEDRGLLDAADA
;
A
#
# COMPACT_ATOMS: atom_id res chain seq x y z
N ARG A 1 0.54 15.79 -17.03
CA ARG A 1 -0.26 14.57 -16.73
C ARG A 1 -0.81 14.56 -15.29
N HIS A 2 -0.04 14.26 -14.23
CA HIS A 2 -0.61 14.08 -12.87
C HIS A 2 -1.42 15.28 -12.36
N ARG A 3 -0.84 16.49 -12.44
CA ARG A 3 -1.56 17.73 -12.10
C ARG A 3 -2.93 17.85 -12.79
N ALA A 4 -3.02 17.48 -14.07
CA ALA A 4 -4.27 17.55 -14.82
C ALA A 4 -5.30 16.54 -14.30
N ALA A 5 -4.88 15.33 -13.94
CA ALA A 5 -5.77 14.34 -13.32
C ALA A 5 -6.26 14.81 -11.94
N CYS A 6 -5.40 15.35 -11.09
CA CYS A 6 -5.82 15.89 -9.78
C CYS A 6 -6.83 17.03 -9.95
N GLN A 7 -6.59 17.93 -10.91
CA GLN A 7 -7.50 19.03 -11.25
C GLN A 7 -8.83 18.55 -11.82
N GLU A 8 -8.84 17.50 -12.64
CA GLU A 8 -10.06 16.90 -13.17
C GLU A 8 -10.89 16.24 -12.06
N LEU A 9 -10.25 15.43 -11.20
CA LEU A 9 -10.94 14.79 -10.08
C LEU A 9 -11.55 15.85 -9.15
N TRP A 10 -10.79 16.91 -8.85
CA TRP A 10 -11.29 18.03 -8.08
C TRP A 10 -12.51 18.69 -8.69
N SER A 11 -12.46 19.01 -9.99
CA SER A 11 -13.58 19.63 -10.70
C SER A 11 -14.84 18.76 -10.63
N ILE A 12 -14.71 17.45 -10.86
CA ILE A 12 -15.84 16.51 -10.75
C ILE A 12 -16.44 16.54 -9.34
N LEU A 13 -15.61 16.48 -8.29
CA LEU A 13 -16.07 16.48 -6.91
C LEU A 13 -16.75 17.82 -6.54
N LEU A 14 -16.20 18.94 -7.02
CA LEU A 14 -16.76 20.27 -6.80
C LEU A 14 -18.10 20.46 -7.53
N GLU A 15 -18.18 20.09 -8.81
CA GLU A 15 -19.38 20.19 -9.64
C GLU A 15 -20.54 19.33 -9.10
N ARG A 16 -20.20 18.20 -8.47
CA ARG A 16 -21.18 17.32 -7.81
C ARG A 16 -21.53 17.75 -6.39
N GLY A 17 -20.94 18.84 -5.89
CA GLY A 17 -21.26 19.41 -4.59
C GLY A 17 -20.62 18.70 -3.40
N HIS A 18 -19.62 17.84 -3.63
CA HIS A 18 -18.91 17.13 -2.56
C HIS A 18 -17.73 17.91 -1.98
N ILE A 19 -17.35 19.02 -2.60
CA ILE A 19 -16.33 19.94 -2.08
C ILE A 19 -16.97 21.29 -1.75
N THR A 20 -16.74 21.79 -0.53
CA THR A 20 -17.22 23.11 -0.07
C THR A 20 -16.12 23.90 0.62
N LEU A 21 -16.12 25.23 0.46
CA LEU A 21 -15.18 26.10 1.16
C LEU A 21 -15.67 26.36 2.59
N GLY A 22 -14.79 26.18 3.57
CA GLY A 22 -15.04 26.49 4.98
C GLY A 22 -13.79 26.97 5.70
N SER A 23 -13.86 26.99 7.03
CA SER A 23 -12.71 27.24 7.90
C SER A 23 -12.50 26.03 8.79
N TYR A 24 -11.30 25.44 8.76
CA TYR A 24 -10.95 24.37 9.69
C TYR A 24 -10.23 24.95 10.90
N ALA A 25 -10.54 24.42 12.08
CA ALA A 25 -9.75 24.61 13.30
C ALA A 25 -9.52 23.23 13.94
N GLY A 26 -8.28 22.81 14.13
CA GLY A 26 -7.99 21.51 14.73
C GLY A 26 -6.50 21.19 14.88
N TRP A 27 -6.23 20.04 15.49
CA TRP A 27 -4.87 19.57 15.75
C TRP A 27 -4.27 18.86 14.53
N TYR A 28 -3.12 19.32 14.06
CA TYR A 28 -2.44 18.81 12.87
C TYR A 28 -1.08 18.22 13.23
N ALA A 29 -0.76 17.03 12.71
CA ALA A 29 0.58 16.48 12.76
C ALA A 29 1.27 16.63 11.40
N VAL A 30 2.32 17.45 11.34
CA VAL A 30 3.12 17.64 10.11
C VAL A 30 3.75 16.33 9.63
N ARG A 31 4.22 15.48 10.55
CA ARG A 31 4.91 14.23 10.19
C ARG A 31 3.99 13.20 9.52
N ASP A 32 2.75 13.17 9.98
CA ASP A 32 1.75 12.24 9.44
C ASP A 32 0.96 12.89 8.29
N GLU A 33 1.17 14.19 8.09
CA GLU A 33 0.38 15.08 7.25
C GLU A 33 -1.10 14.78 7.41
N ALA A 34 -1.61 14.84 8.66
CA ALA A 34 -2.95 14.44 9.03
C ALA A 34 -3.50 15.27 10.21
N PHE A 35 -4.81 15.53 10.18
CA PHE A 35 -5.52 16.11 11.33
C PHE A 35 -6.03 15.02 12.27
N TYR A 36 -6.09 15.36 13.56
CA TYR A 36 -6.57 14.49 14.62
C TYR A 36 -7.57 15.22 15.50
N THR A 37 -8.53 14.47 16.04
CA THR A 37 -9.46 15.00 17.03
C THR A 37 -8.82 15.02 18.42
N GLU A 38 -9.35 15.82 19.35
CA GLU A 38 -8.86 15.86 20.75
C GLU A 38 -8.82 14.47 21.41
N THR A 39 -9.77 13.60 21.06
CA THR A 39 -9.84 12.23 21.59
C THR A 39 -8.80 11.27 21.00
N GLU A 40 -8.25 11.59 19.83
CA GLU A 40 -7.17 10.80 19.21
C GLU A 40 -5.78 11.21 19.71
N ILE A 41 -5.69 12.35 20.40
CA ILE A 41 -4.43 12.91 20.89
C ILE A 41 -4.14 12.36 22.27
N VAL A 42 -2.93 11.83 22.44
CA VAL A 42 -2.43 11.34 23.72
C VAL A 42 -1.16 12.12 24.04
N ASP A 43 -1.15 12.83 25.17
CA ASP A 43 -0.03 13.66 25.64
C ASP A 43 0.52 14.64 24.59
N GLY A 44 -0.38 15.31 23.85
CA GLY A 44 -0.01 16.28 22.82
C GLY A 44 0.60 15.65 21.56
N LYS A 45 0.34 14.36 21.32
CA LYS A 45 0.81 13.62 20.13
C LYS A 45 -0.32 12.85 19.45
N ALA A 46 -0.21 12.70 18.13
CA ALA A 46 -1.04 11.82 17.32
C ALA A 46 -0.84 10.34 17.70
N PRO A 47 -1.74 9.41 17.34
CA PRO A 47 -1.58 7.97 17.58
C PRO A 47 -0.28 7.37 17.02
N SER A 48 0.32 7.98 16.00
CA SER A 48 1.64 7.60 15.46
C SER A 48 2.81 7.97 16.39
N GLY A 49 2.57 8.82 17.38
CA GLY A 49 3.55 9.51 18.22
C GLY A 49 4.07 10.83 17.65
N ALA A 50 3.45 11.39 16.60
CA ALA A 50 3.87 12.66 16.01
C ALA A 50 3.39 13.84 16.88
N PRO A 51 4.20 14.90 17.07
CA PRO A 51 3.70 16.11 17.72
C PRO A 51 2.58 16.73 16.89
N VAL A 52 1.57 17.26 17.58
CA VAL A 52 0.45 17.99 16.95
C VAL A 52 0.47 19.46 17.33
N GLU A 53 -0.01 20.32 16.44
CA GLU A 53 -0.20 21.76 16.66
C GLU A 53 -1.61 22.19 16.29
N TRP A 54 -2.15 23.21 16.97
CA TRP A 54 -3.46 23.75 16.62
C TRP A 54 -3.33 24.67 15.40
N VAL A 55 -4.09 24.37 14.36
CA VAL A 55 -4.13 25.15 13.11
C VAL A 55 -5.56 25.60 12.87
N GLU A 56 -5.71 26.88 12.54
CA GLU A 56 -6.97 27.45 12.04
C GLU A 56 -6.71 28.15 10.70
N GLU A 57 -7.28 27.61 9.62
CA GLU A 57 -7.10 28.16 8.28
C GLU A 57 -8.34 27.92 7.39
N PRO A 58 -8.62 28.81 6.42
CA PRO A 58 -9.55 28.52 5.34
C PRO A 58 -9.14 27.22 4.65
N SER A 59 -10.11 26.36 4.36
CA SER A 59 -9.86 25.11 3.65
C SER A 59 -11.13 24.66 2.92
N TYR A 60 -10.95 24.08 1.74
CA TYR A 60 -11.96 23.24 1.11
C TYR A 60 -12.10 21.89 1.82
N PHE A 61 -13.33 21.45 1.97
CA PHE A 61 -13.71 20.21 2.64
C PHE A 61 -14.44 19.28 1.69
N PHE A 62 -14.04 18.01 1.73
CA PHE A 62 -14.80 16.90 1.18
C PHE A 62 -15.80 16.39 2.23
N ASP A 63 -17.04 16.18 1.82
CA ASP A 63 -18.18 15.76 2.66
C ASP A 63 -18.13 14.28 3.12
N LEU A 64 -16.96 13.82 3.57
CA LEU A 64 -16.69 12.42 3.97
C LEU A 64 -17.73 11.84 4.93
N SER A 65 -18.36 12.67 5.77
CA SER A 65 -19.41 12.23 6.69
C SER A 65 -20.61 11.59 5.97
N GLN A 66 -20.95 12.02 4.75
CA GLN A 66 -22.04 11.46 3.95
C GLN A 66 -21.74 10.05 3.41
N TRP A 67 -20.46 9.67 3.38
CA TRP A 67 -20.00 8.42 2.78
C TRP A 67 -19.93 7.24 3.76
N GLN A 68 -20.31 7.45 5.03
CA GLN A 68 -20.27 6.39 6.04
C GLN A 68 -21.11 5.17 5.65
N GLN A 69 -22.40 5.34 5.35
CA GLN A 69 -23.28 4.21 5.00
C GLN A 69 -22.92 3.58 3.65
N PRO A 70 -22.69 4.35 2.55
CA PRO A 70 -22.23 3.78 1.28
C PRO A 70 -20.98 2.92 1.40
N LEU A 71 -20.00 3.34 2.22
CA LEU A 71 -18.80 2.55 2.49
C LEU A 71 -19.11 1.25 3.23
N LEU A 72 -19.96 1.29 4.26
CA LEU A 72 -20.35 0.09 5.02
C LEU A 72 -21.09 -0.92 4.14
N ASP A 73 -22.00 -0.46 3.30
CA ASP A 73 -22.74 -1.29 2.34
C ASP A 73 -21.78 -1.94 1.33
N PHE A 74 -20.81 -1.15 0.82
CA PHE A 74 -19.77 -1.66 -0.06
C PHE A 74 -18.92 -2.73 0.63
N TYR A 75 -18.52 -2.53 1.89
CA TYR A 75 -17.73 -3.51 2.64
C TYR A 75 -18.49 -4.81 2.88
N GLU A 76 -19.80 -4.74 3.13
CA GLU A 76 -20.65 -5.92 3.29
C GLU A 76 -20.77 -6.71 1.98
N ALA A 77 -20.95 -6.03 0.85
CA ALA A 77 -20.99 -6.66 -0.46
C ALA A 77 -19.62 -7.20 -0.92
N ASN A 78 -18.51 -6.68 -0.38
CA ASN A 78 -17.15 -7.01 -0.80
C ASN A 78 -16.28 -7.45 0.40
N PRO A 79 -16.52 -8.64 0.99
CA PRO A 79 -15.80 -9.10 2.18
C PRO A 79 -14.28 -9.28 1.94
N GLY A 80 -13.85 -9.38 0.69
CA GLY A 80 -12.45 -9.47 0.27
C GLY A 80 -11.81 -8.13 -0.10
N PHE A 81 -12.46 -6.98 0.14
CA PHE A 81 -11.92 -5.68 -0.26
C PHE A 81 -10.61 -5.32 0.47
N VAL A 82 -10.53 -5.55 1.78
CA VAL A 82 -9.30 -5.29 2.56
C VAL A 82 -8.70 -6.58 3.10
N GLY A 83 -7.38 -6.75 2.95
CA GLY A 83 -6.60 -7.81 3.57
C GLY A 83 -5.45 -7.27 4.44
N PRO A 84 -5.00 -8.02 5.46
CA PRO A 84 -5.64 -9.22 6.03
C PRO A 84 -6.96 -8.87 6.77
N GLU A 85 -7.76 -9.89 7.10
CA GLU A 85 -9.10 -9.71 7.71
C GLU A 85 -9.08 -8.86 8.99
N SER A 86 -8.05 -8.99 9.82
CA SER A 86 -7.88 -8.18 11.04
C SER A 86 -7.86 -6.68 10.72
N ARG A 87 -7.16 -6.29 9.65
CA ARG A 87 -7.11 -4.90 9.17
C ARG A 87 -8.45 -4.43 8.62
N PHE A 88 -9.20 -5.32 7.96
CA PHE A 88 -10.53 -4.96 7.49
C PHE A 88 -11.50 -4.71 8.65
N ASN A 89 -11.39 -5.49 9.73
CA ASN A 89 -12.20 -5.28 10.94
C ASN A 89 -11.88 -3.95 11.62
N GLU A 90 -10.61 -3.52 11.64
CA GLU A 90 -10.19 -2.19 12.11
C GLU A 90 -10.83 -1.09 11.26
N VAL A 91 -10.78 -1.20 9.93
CA VAL A 91 -11.40 -0.22 9.00
C VAL A 91 -12.91 -0.15 9.21
N LYS A 92 -13.60 -1.29 9.27
CA LYS A 92 -15.06 -1.33 9.51
C LYS A 92 -15.43 -0.70 10.86
N SER A 93 -14.64 -0.96 11.91
CA SER A 93 -14.89 -0.39 13.24
C SER A 93 -14.68 1.12 13.25
N PHE A 94 -13.65 1.63 12.56
CA PHE A 94 -13.42 3.06 12.40
C PHE A 94 -14.61 3.75 11.70
N VAL A 95 -15.06 3.23 10.56
CA VAL A 95 -16.18 3.82 9.81
C VAL A 95 -17.49 3.75 10.62
N LYS A 96 -17.75 2.66 11.35
CA LYS A 96 -18.90 2.55 12.28
C LYS A 96 -18.87 3.57 13.41
N GLY A 97 -17.69 4.05 13.79
CA GLY A 97 -17.51 5.07 14.83
C GLY A 97 -17.96 6.47 14.43
N GLY A 98 -18.24 6.71 13.14
CA GLY A 98 -18.61 8.02 12.61
C GLY A 98 -17.51 8.63 11.75
N LEU A 99 -17.87 9.13 10.57
CA LEU A 99 -16.98 9.91 9.71
C LEU A 99 -17.24 11.41 9.85
N ARG A 100 -16.19 12.21 9.70
CA ARG A 100 -16.24 13.68 9.68
C ARG A 100 -15.69 14.18 8.36
N ASP A 101 -16.16 15.34 7.94
CA ASP A 101 -15.70 15.98 6.71
C ASP A 101 -14.19 16.22 6.74
N LEU A 102 -13.58 16.01 5.58
CA LEU A 102 -12.14 15.95 5.42
C LEU A 102 -11.65 17.21 4.73
N SER A 103 -10.75 17.94 5.38
CA SER A 103 -10.05 19.05 4.72
C SER A 103 -9.20 18.50 3.56
N VAL A 104 -9.42 19.01 2.35
CA VAL A 104 -8.77 18.59 1.09
C VAL A 104 -7.95 19.71 0.43
N SER A 105 -7.70 20.83 1.12
CA SER A 105 -6.76 21.87 0.65
C SER A 105 -6.00 22.57 1.79
N ARG A 106 -4.98 23.35 1.42
CA ARG A 106 -4.20 24.22 2.32
C ARG A 106 -3.98 25.58 1.68
N ALA A 107 -4.00 26.64 2.50
CA ALA A 107 -3.66 28.00 2.08
C ALA A 107 -2.32 28.49 2.68
N SER A 108 -1.79 27.77 3.67
CA SER A 108 -0.57 28.12 4.41
C SER A 108 0.74 27.95 3.61
N PHE A 109 0.71 27.22 2.49
CA PHE A 109 1.87 27.02 1.61
C PHE A 109 1.45 26.83 0.14
N SER A 110 2.40 27.03 -0.78
CA SER A 110 2.16 26.98 -2.23
C SER A 110 2.75 25.76 -2.95
N TRP A 111 3.43 24.85 -2.23
CA TRP A 111 3.95 23.62 -2.81
C TRP A 111 2.87 22.53 -2.87
N GLY A 112 2.28 22.34 -4.05
CA GLY A 112 1.27 21.32 -4.30
C GLY A 112 0.57 21.53 -5.64
N VAL A 113 -0.44 20.70 -5.94
CA VAL A 113 -1.33 20.93 -7.09
C VAL A 113 -2.29 22.07 -6.74
N PRO A 114 -2.34 23.18 -7.50
CA PRO A 114 -3.26 24.27 -7.19
C PRO A 114 -4.71 23.89 -7.48
N VAL A 115 -5.61 24.37 -6.61
CA VAL A 115 -7.05 24.22 -6.76
C VAL A 115 -7.53 24.98 -8.00
N PRO A 116 -8.26 24.34 -8.94
CA PRO A 116 -8.82 25.03 -10.09
C PRO A 116 -9.70 26.22 -9.68
N GLY A 117 -9.38 27.40 -10.19
CA GLY A 117 -10.15 28.62 -9.91
C GLY A 117 -9.79 29.33 -8.59
N ASP A 118 -8.87 28.78 -7.79
CA ASP A 118 -8.43 29.37 -6.53
C ASP A 118 -6.94 29.11 -6.28
N ASP A 119 -6.08 29.97 -6.83
CA ASP A 119 -4.62 29.85 -6.72
C ASP A 119 -4.09 30.11 -5.30
N ALA A 120 -4.94 30.57 -4.36
CA ALA A 120 -4.56 30.70 -2.95
C ALA A 120 -4.54 29.35 -2.23
N HIS A 121 -5.15 28.32 -2.81
CA HIS A 121 -5.22 26.98 -2.25
C HIS A 121 -4.44 25.96 -3.07
N VAL A 122 -3.72 25.09 -2.38
CA VAL A 122 -3.18 23.84 -2.93
C VAL A 122 -3.97 22.65 -2.42
N MET A 123 -4.18 21.66 -3.27
CA MET A 123 -4.80 20.39 -2.92
C MET A 123 -3.97 19.71 -1.83
N TYR A 124 -4.68 19.26 -0.80
CA TYR A 124 -4.07 18.56 0.32
C TYR A 124 -3.60 17.18 -0.11
N VAL A 125 -2.44 16.80 0.42
CA VAL A 125 -1.57 15.73 -0.07
C VAL A 125 -2.30 14.43 -0.38
N TRP A 126 -3.28 14.00 0.41
CA TRP A 126 -3.94 12.72 0.16
C TRP A 126 -4.84 12.70 -1.08
N LEU A 127 -5.56 13.77 -1.42
CA LEU A 127 -6.40 13.77 -2.63
C LEU A 127 -5.51 13.76 -3.89
N ASP A 128 -4.46 14.57 -3.88
CA ASP A 128 -3.41 14.59 -4.90
C ASP A 128 -2.71 13.22 -5.02
N ALA A 129 -2.09 12.77 -3.93
CA ALA A 129 -1.31 11.53 -3.91
C ALA A 129 -2.14 10.32 -4.30
N LEU A 130 -3.37 10.15 -3.80
CA LEU A 130 -4.21 8.99 -4.18
C LEU A 130 -4.59 9.01 -5.67
N THR A 131 -4.69 10.18 -6.29
CA THR A 131 -4.97 10.33 -7.72
C THR A 131 -3.84 9.79 -8.61
N ASN A 132 -2.65 9.49 -8.06
CA ASN A 132 -1.57 8.85 -8.79
C ASN A 132 -2.02 7.52 -9.44
N TYR A 133 -2.91 6.78 -8.77
CA TYR A 133 -3.41 5.49 -9.24
C TYR A 133 -4.21 5.65 -10.53
N LEU A 134 -5.12 6.62 -10.58
CA LEU A 134 -5.85 6.98 -11.80
C LEU A 134 -4.89 7.47 -12.89
N THR A 135 -4.01 8.41 -12.53
CA THR A 135 -3.04 9.03 -13.45
C THR A 135 -2.17 7.99 -14.17
N ALA A 136 -1.68 6.99 -13.44
CA ALA A 136 -0.80 5.95 -13.97
C ALA A 136 -1.50 5.01 -14.97
N THR A 137 -2.83 4.93 -14.93
CA THR A 137 -3.63 4.17 -15.90
C THR A 137 -4.00 4.98 -17.13
N GLY A 138 -3.71 6.28 -17.17
CA GLY A 138 -4.08 7.13 -18.32
C GLY A 138 -5.40 7.88 -18.16
N TRP A 139 -5.92 7.99 -16.93
CA TRP A 139 -7.07 8.83 -16.60
C TRP A 139 -6.62 10.30 -16.33
N PRO A 140 -7.43 11.32 -16.68
CA PRO A 140 -8.72 11.23 -17.38
C PRO A 140 -8.58 10.74 -18.82
N THR A 141 -9.66 10.17 -19.36
CA THR A 141 -9.66 9.49 -20.67
C THR A 141 -9.94 10.44 -21.85
N ASP A 142 -9.99 11.74 -21.57
CA ASP A 142 -10.00 12.83 -22.55
C ASP A 142 -8.90 13.87 -22.28
N GLY A 143 -8.64 14.72 -23.26
CA GLY A 143 -7.59 15.75 -23.20
C GLY A 143 -6.19 15.27 -23.59
N GLU A 144 -5.21 16.14 -23.38
CA GLU A 144 -3.84 16.00 -23.93
C GLU A 144 -3.09 14.75 -23.42
N PHE A 145 -3.39 14.31 -22.20
CA PHE A 145 -2.65 13.21 -21.55
C PHE A 145 -3.43 11.91 -21.44
N ALA A 146 -4.61 11.83 -22.06
CA ALA A 146 -5.49 10.68 -21.99
C ALA A 146 -4.93 9.45 -22.67
N ASP A 147 -5.20 8.30 -22.08
CA ASP A 147 -4.94 6.98 -22.66
C ASP A 147 -6.08 6.03 -22.27
N ALA A 148 -7.19 6.14 -22.99
CA ALA A 148 -8.40 5.37 -22.72
C ALA A 148 -8.17 3.85 -22.81
N VAL A 149 -7.34 3.40 -23.76
CA VAL A 149 -7.00 1.97 -23.94
C VAL A 149 -6.25 1.44 -22.72
N ARG A 150 -5.29 2.22 -22.20
CA ARG A 150 -4.58 1.85 -20.97
C ARG A 150 -5.48 1.92 -19.75
N ASN A 151 -6.38 2.90 -19.67
CA ASN A 151 -7.29 3.03 -18.55
C ASN A 151 -8.26 1.84 -18.50
N GLU A 152 -8.89 1.49 -19.62
CA GLU A 152 -9.76 0.31 -19.74
C GLU A 152 -9.04 -1.00 -19.38
N ARG A 153 -7.75 -1.10 -19.71
CA ARG A 153 -6.94 -2.28 -19.40
C ARG A 153 -6.62 -2.43 -17.91
N PHE A 154 -6.36 -1.33 -17.20
CA PHE A 154 -5.75 -1.38 -15.86
C PHE A 154 -6.61 -0.78 -14.74
N TRP A 155 -7.71 -0.09 -15.07
CA TRP A 155 -8.65 0.45 -14.10
C TRP A 155 -10.01 -0.26 -14.18
N PRO A 156 -10.62 -0.65 -13.05
CA PRO A 156 -10.13 -0.50 -11.67
C PRO A 156 -8.92 -1.37 -11.35
N ALA A 157 -8.03 -0.86 -10.49
CA ALA A 157 -6.85 -1.60 -10.05
C ALA A 157 -7.23 -2.89 -9.33
N ASP A 158 -6.56 -4.00 -9.66
CA ASP A 158 -6.79 -5.30 -9.00
C ASP A 158 -6.34 -5.30 -7.53
N LEU A 159 -5.27 -4.56 -7.21
CA LEU A 159 -4.65 -4.56 -5.89
C LEU A 159 -3.88 -3.26 -5.60
N HIS A 160 -4.16 -2.64 -4.46
CA HIS A 160 -3.27 -1.67 -3.82
C HIS A 160 -2.50 -2.34 -2.68
N MET A 161 -1.17 -2.30 -2.75
CA MET A 161 -0.27 -2.79 -1.69
C MET A 161 0.21 -1.60 -0.87
N VAL A 162 -0.07 -1.61 0.43
CA VAL A 162 0.23 -0.48 1.31
C VAL A 162 0.76 -0.92 2.67
N GLY A 163 1.44 -0.02 3.38
CA GLY A 163 1.70 -0.21 4.81
C GLY A 163 0.42 -0.01 5.64
N LYS A 164 0.30 -0.72 6.76
CA LYS A 164 -0.85 -0.59 7.68
C LYS A 164 -1.08 0.83 8.20
N ASP A 165 -0.05 1.67 8.23
CA ASP A 165 -0.07 3.06 8.67
C ASP A 165 -0.87 3.99 7.75
N ILE A 166 -0.93 3.67 6.45
CA ILE A 166 -1.66 4.47 5.46
C ILE A 166 -2.96 3.79 5.00
N LEU A 167 -3.40 2.73 5.69
CA LEU A 167 -4.58 1.95 5.31
C LEU A 167 -5.87 2.78 5.31
N ARG A 168 -6.04 3.70 6.27
CA ARG A 168 -7.27 4.53 6.34
C ARG A 168 -7.46 5.37 5.08
N PHE A 169 -6.38 5.94 4.53
CA PHE A 169 -6.44 6.72 3.29
C PHE A 169 -6.90 5.87 2.10
N HIS A 170 -6.47 4.60 2.04
CA HIS A 170 -6.75 3.70 0.91
C HIS A 170 -8.07 2.93 1.04
N ALA A 171 -8.52 2.68 2.25
CA ALA A 171 -9.71 1.88 2.50
C ALA A 171 -10.94 2.72 2.90
N VAL A 172 -10.78 4.01 3.24
CA VAL A 172 -11.89 4.90 3.61
C VAL A 172 -11.96 6.12 2.70
N TYR A 173 -10.89 6.91 2.63
CA TYR A 173 -10.94 8.20 1.91
C TYR A 173 -10.94 7.98 0.40
N TRP A 174 -10.05 7.12 -0.09
CA TRP A 174 -9.96 6.82 -1.52
C TRP A 174 -11.26 6.25 -2.10
N PRO A 175 -11.90 5.25 -1.48
CA PRO A 175 -13.18 4.77 -1.98
C PRO A 175 -14.28 5.83 -1.90
N ALA A 176 -14.30 6.67 -0.87
CA ALA A 176 -15.27 7.78 -0.80
C ALA A 176 -15.08 8.80 -1.93
N PHE A 177 -13.84 9.20 -2.22
CA PHE A 177 -13.54 10.10 -3.35
C PHE A 177 -13.97 9.49 -4.69
N LEU A 178 -13.67 8.21 -4.90
CA LEU A 178 -14.06 7.51 -6.13
C LEU A 178 -15.58 7.35 -6.25
N MET A 179 -16.28 7.00 -5.18
CA MET A 179 -17.75 6.93 -5.18
C MET A 179 -18.37 8.31 -5.46
N ALA A 180 -17.86 9.38 -4.85
CA ALA A 180 -18.27 10.76 -5.11
C ALA A 180 -18.03 11.18 -6.57
N ALA A 181 -16.94 10.72 -7.16
CA ALA A 181 -16.60 10.92 -8.56
C ALA A 181 -17.26 9.90 -9.51
N ASP A 182 -18.09 8.97 -9.01
CA ASP A 182 -18.73 7.89 -9.80
C ASP A 182 -17.71 7.11 -10.65
N LEU A 183 -16.55 6.84 -10.04
CA LEU A 183 -15.47 6.09 -10.63
C LEU A 183 -15.44 4.66 -10.05
N PRO A 184 -15.07 3.65 -10.86
CA PRO A 184 -14.91 2.29 -10.37
C PRO A 184 -13.91 2.19 -9.21
N LEU A 185 -14.27 1.43 -8.18
CA LEU A 185 -13.43 1.16 -7.02
C LEU A 185 -12.38 0.09 -7.30
N PRO A 186 -11.19 0.17 -6.68
CA PRO A 186 -10.22 -0.91 -6.78
C PRO A 186 -10.78 -2.22 -6.20
N LYS A 187 -10.31 -3.36 -6.72
CA LYS A 187 -10.83 -4.68 -6.31
C LYS A 187 -10.35 -5.09 -4.92
N ARG A 188 -9.14 -4.66 -4.52
CA ARG A 188 -8.56 -5.02 -3.24
C ARG A 188 -7.52 -4.01 -2.74
N VAL A 189 -7.44 -3.83 -1.43
CA VAL A 189 -6.35 -3.19 -0.69
C VAL A 189 -5.73 -4.21 0.25
N TYR A 190 -4.41 -4.38 0.23
CA TYR A 190 -3.71 -5.24 1.17
C TYR A 190 -2.69 -4.43 1.98
N ALA A 191 -2.86 -4.45 3.30
CA ALA A 191 -1.98 -3.77 4.25
C ALA A 191 -0.94 -4.75 4.81
N HIS A 192 0.34 -4.53 4.48
CA HIS A 192 1.43 -5.25 5.11
C HIS A 192 1.80 -4.65 6.48
N GLY A 193 2.43 -5.46 7.33
CA GLY A 193 2.92 -5.02 8.64
C GLY A 193 4.23 -4.25 8.55
N TRP A 194 4.74 -3.85 9.72
CA TRP A 194 6.03 -3.18 9.85
C TRP A 194 7.18 -4.17 9.99
N TRP A 195 8.37 -3.68 9.69
CA TRP A 195 9.63 -4.34 10.04
C TRP A 195 10.26 -3.66 11.25
N THR A 196 10.69 -4.46 12.21
CA THR A 196 11.64 -4.07 13.28
C THR A 196 13.05 -4.51 12.91
N ASN A 197 14.05 -3.98 13.62
CA ASN A 197 15.45 -4.37 13.50
C ASN A 197 15.93 -4.91 14.85
N GLU A 198 16.19 -6.21 14.92
CA GLU A 198 16.57 -6.95 16.13
C GLU A 198 15.59 -6.69 17.29
N GLY A 199 14.30 -6.69 16.99
CA GLY A 199 13.19 -6.47 17.93
C GLY A 199 12.85 -5.00 18.19
N GLU A 200 13.66 -4.05 17.71
CA GLU A 200 13.49 -2.63 17.95
C GLU A 200 12.81 -1.90 16.79
N LYS A 201 12.00 -0.88 17.10
CA LYS A 201 11.40 -0.05 16.06
C LYS A 201 12.49 0.67 15.27
N ILE A 202 12.42 0.59 13.94
CA ILE A 202 13.37 1.28 13.06
C ILE A 202 13.16 2.80 13.17
N SER A 203 14.22 3.54 13.51
CA SER A 203 14.19 5.00 13.52
C SER A 203 15.58 5.61 13.35
N LYS A 204 15.64 6.80 12.73
CA LYS A 204 16.88 7.57 12.60
C LYS A 204 17.49 7.93 13.96
N SER A 205 16.66 8.24 14.96
CA SER A 205 17.12 8.61 16.31
C SER A 205 17.80 7.48 17.06
N LEU A 206 17.38 6.23 16.85
CA LEU A 206 18.03 5.05 17.43
C LEU A 206 19.26 4.59 16.64
N GLY A 207 19.50 5.15 15.45
CA GLY A 207 20.60 4.75 14.59
C GLY A 207 20.50 3.32 14.05
N ASN A 208 19.34 2.68 14.17
CA ASN A 208 19.09 1.28 13.79
C ASN A 208 18.41 1.15 12.42
N VAL A 209 18.57 2.15 11.55
CA VAL A 209 18.04 2.11 10.18
C VAL A 209 18.79 1.08 9.36
N ILE A 210 18.03 0.22 8.69
CA ILE A 210 18.57 -0.77 7.75
C ILE A 210 18.47 -0.16 6.35
N ASP A 211 19.60 -0.04 5.66
CA ASP A 211 19.61 0.27 4.23
C ASP A 211 19.45 -1.03 3.42
N PRO A 212 18.35 -1.20 2.65
CA PRO A 212 18.15 -2.40 1.85
C PRO A 212 19.22 -2.58 0.75
N ASN A 213 19.86 -1.51 0.29
CA ASN A 213 20.95 -1.62 -0.68
C ASN A 213 22.20 -2.22 -0.03
N SER A 214 22.54 -1.80 1.19
CA SER A 214 23.65 -2.39 1.94
C SER A 214 23.40 -3.87 2.23
N LEU A 215 22.16 -4.27 2.53
CA LEU A 215 21.82 -5.70 2.64
C LEU A 215 22.04 -6.46 1.33
N ALA A 216 21.60 -5.88 0.21
CA ALA A 216 21.77 -6.51 -1.10
C ALA A 216 23.25 -6.60 -1.51
N GLU A 217 24.08 -5.62 -1.14
CA GLU A 217 25.53 -5.64 -1.36
C GLU A 217 26.22 -6.70 -0.49
N GLU A 218 25.82 -6.83 0.78
CA GLU A 218 26.44 -7.76 1.73
C GLU A 218 26.02 -9.22 1.50
N TYR A 219 24.72 -9.46 1.27
CA TYR A 219 24.15 -10.82 1.22
C TYR A 219 23.73 -11.28 -0.17
N GLY A 220 23.64 -10.36 -1.13
CA GLY A 220 23.11 -10.62 -2.48
C GLY A 220 21.63 -10.25 -2.62
N LEU A 221 21.27 -9.82 -3.82
CA LEU A 221 19.92 -9.34 -4.15
C LEU A 221 18.85 -10.42 -3.95
N ASP A 222 19.08 -11.62 -4.48
CA ASP A 222 18.09 -12.70 -4.46
C ASP A 222 17.92 -13.27 -3.05
N GLN A 223 19.01 -13.36 -2.29
CA GLN A 223 19.00 -13.78 -0.88
C GLN A 223 18.21 -12.79 -0.03
N THR A 224 18.41 -11.49 -0.26
CA THR A 224 17.66 -10.43 0.43
C THR A 224 16.17 -10.49 0.09
N ARG A 225 15.83 -10.63 -1.20
CA ARG A 225 14.43 -10.79 -1.64
C ARG A 225 13.78 -12.03 -1.03
N TYR A 226 14.48 -13.17 -1.06
CA TYR A 226 13.99 -14.42 -0.47
C TYR A 226 13.72 -14.25 1.02
N PHE A 227 14.65 -13.67 1.77
CA PHE A 227 14.48 -13.43 3.20
C PHE A 227 13.24 -12.58 3.49
N LEU A 228 13.07 -11.44 2.81
CA LEU A 228 11.94 -10.54 3.01
C LEU A 228 10.58 -11.20 2.68
N MET A 229 10.54 -12.09 1.70
CA MET A 229 9.32 -12.81 1.32
C MET A 229 9.05 -14.04 2.18
N ARG A 230 10.09 -14.66 2.75
CA ARG A 230 9.99 -15.96 3.43
C ARG A 230 9.89 -15.86 4.94
N GLU A 231 10.55 -14.88 5.55
CA GLU A 231 10.71 -14.83 7.01
C GLU A 231 9.42 -14.41 7.72
N VAL A 232 8.67 -13.48 7.13
CA VAL A 232 7.50 -12.88 7.77
C VAL A 232 6.22 -13.28 7.05
N PRO A 233 5.25 -13.87 7.75
CA PRO A 233 3.92 -14.10 7.19
C PRO A 233 3.29 -12.78 6.74
N PHE A 234 2.98 -12.68 5.45
CA PHE A 234 2.61 -11.42 4.83
C PHE A 234 1.34 -10.80 5.45
N GLY A 235 1.43 -9.55 5.93
CA GLY A 235 0.35 -8.85 6.65
C GLY A 235 0.56 -8.73 8.16
N LYS A 236 1.49 -9.50 8.74
CA LYS A 236 1.93 -9.32 10.13
C LYS A 236 3.15 -8.41 10.20
N ASP A 237 3.37 -7.86 11.39
CA ASP A 237 4.66 -7.25 11.69
C ASP A 237 5.73 -8.34 11.76
N GLY A 238 6.94 -7.98 11.37
CA GLY A 238 8.08 -8.88 11.28
C GLY A 238 9.34 -8.22 11.79
N ASP A 239 10.37 -9.02 11.95
CA ASP A 239 11.65 -8.58 12.47
C ASP A 239 12.79 -8.96 11.53
N PHE A 240 13.63 -7.99 11.22
CA PHE A 240 14.91 -8.26 10.61
C PHE A 240 15.89 -8.63 11.71
N SER A 241 16.41 -9.86 11.64
CA SER A 241 17.55 -10.29 12.44
C SER A 241 18.64 -10.83 11.53
N GLN A 242 19.87 -10.35 11.70
CA GLN A 242 21.01 -10.79 10.89
C GLN A 242 21.21 -12.31 11.01
N ARG A 243 20.99 -12.85 12.21
CA ARG A 243 21.07 -14.29 12.47
C ARG A 243 20.01 -15.07 11.69
N ALA A 244 18.78 -14.55 11.61
CA ALA A 244 17.71 -15.19 10.84
C ALA A 244 18.02 -15.16 9.34
N MET A 245 18.55 -14.04 8.84
CA MET A 245 18.95 -13.90 7.44
C MET A 245 20.03 -14.91 7.05
N ILE A 246 21.11 -15.01 7.83
CA ILE A 246 22.18 -15.99 7.60
C ILE A 246 21.63 -17.43 7.67
N HIS A 247 20.73 -17.71 8.62
CA HIS A 247 20.12 -19.03 8.74
C HIS A 247 19.31 -19.41 7.49
N ARG A 248 18.47 -18.51 6.97
CA ARG A 248 17.68 -18.75 5.73
C ARG A 248 18.57 -18.92 4.52
N MET A 249 19.63 -18.15 4.42
CA MET A 249 20.58 -18.27 3.33
C MET A 249 21.33 -19.60 3.37
N ASN A 250 21.82 -20.01 4.54
CA ASN A 250 22.61 -21.22 4.66
C ASN A 250 21.75 -22.49 4.56
N GLY A 251 20.60 -22.51 5.22
CA GLY A 251 19.67 -23.64 5.19
C GLY A 251 18.96 -23.74 3.85
N ASP A 252 18.01 -22.85 3.60
CA ASP A 252 17.09 -22.95 2.47
C ASP A 252 17.82 -22.79 1.12
N LEU A 253 18.72 -21.80 1.00
CA LEU A 253 19.31 -21.46 -0.31
C LEU A 253 20.59 -22.23 -0.61
N ALA A 254 21.60 -22.18 0.28
CA ALA A 254 22.88 -22.80 0.02
C ALA A 254 22.82 -24.33 0.18
N ASN A 255 22.22 -24.81 1.27
CA ASN A 255 22.13 -26.23 1.52
C ASN A 255 21.02 -26.89 0.71
N ASP A 256 19.77 -26.51 0.90
CA ASP A 256 18.66 -27.29 0.34
C ASP A 256 18.59 -27.14 -1.18
N LEU A 257 18.58 -25.90 -1.69
CA LEU A 257 18.53 -25.67 -3.15
C LEU A 257 19.92 -25.80 -3.81
N GLY A 258 20.93 -25.17 -3.23
CA GLY A 258 22.28 -25.08 -3.79
C GLY A 258 22.97 -26.44 -3.87
N ASN A 259 23.03 -27.19 -2.76
CA ASN A 259 23.66 -28.52 -2.78
C ASN A 259 22.85 -29.52 -3.61
N LEU A 260 21.51 -29.45 -3.61
CA LEU A 260 20.70 -30.30 -4.51
C LEU A 260 21.07 -30.05 -5.96
N SER A 261 21.07 -28.79 -6.38
CA SER A 261 21.42 -28.38 -7.75
C SER A 261 22.84 -28.83 -8.12
N GLN A 262 23.81 -28.60 -7.25
CA GLN A 262 25.21 -29.00 -7.47
C GLN A 262 25.32 -30.53 -7.66
N ARG A 263 24.64 -31.31 -6.80
CA ARG A 263 24.69 -32.78 -6.84
C ARG A 263 24.03 -33.33 -8.10
N VAL A 264 22.84 -32.84 -8.43
CA VAL A 264 22.08 -33.27 -9.62
C VAL A 264 22.86 -32.93 -10.89
N LEU A 265 23.35 -31.70 -11.03
CA LEU A 265 24.14 -31.29 -12.20
C LEU A 265 25.45 -32.10 -12.30
N SER A 266 26.09 -32.40 -11.17
CA SER A 266 27.27 -33.27 -11.15
C SER A 266 26.97 -34.70 -11.58
N MET A 267 25.82 -35.25 -11.20
CA MET A 267 25.38 -36.59 -11.64
C MET A 267 25.09 -36.60 -13.13
N ILE A 268 24.39 -35.59 -13.66
CA ILE A 268 24.12 -35.46 -15.10
C ILE A 268 25.45 -35.38 -15.88
N PHE A 269 26.39 -34.56 -15.42
CA PHE A 269 27.68 -34.44 -16.09
C PHE A 269 28.47 -35.75 -16.09
N LYS A 270 28.56 -36.43 -14.94
CA LYS A 270 29.37 -37.66 -14.79
C LYS A 270 28.72 -38.89 -15.41
N ASN A 271 27.40 -39.01 -15.31
CA ASN A 271 26.68 -40.26 -15.56
C ASN A 271 25.77 -40.19 -16.79
N CYS A 272 25.54 -38.99 -17.34
CA CYS A 272 24.64 -38.75 -18.48
C CYS A 272 25.31 -37.90 -19.56
N GLU A 273 26.66 -37.90 -19.63
CA GLU A 273 27.45 -37.17 -20.63
C GLU A 273 27.15 -35.66 -20.68
N GLY A 274 26.69 -35.08 -19.58
CA GLY A 274 26.29 -33.66 -19.53
C GLY A 274 24.99 -33.35 -20.28
N VAL A 275 24.23 -34.38 -20.69
CA VAL A 275 22.95 -34.24 -21.37
C VAL A 275 21.85 -34.67 -20.41
N MET A 276 20.78 -33.87 -20.30
CA MET A 276 19.63 -34.24 -19.49
C MET A 276 19.00 -35.53 -20.03
N PRO A 277 18.86 -36.60 -19.22
CA PRO A 277 18.19 -37.82 -19.65
C PRO A 277 16.77 -37.56 -20.18
N ALA A 278 16.37 -38.34 -21.18
CA ALA A 278 14.99 -38.32 -21.65
C ALA A 278 14.05 -38.74 -20.51
N LEU A 279 12.99 -37.95 -20.30
CA LEU A 279 11.93 -38.35 -19.38
C LEU A 279 11.30 -39.66 -19.88
N PRO A 280 10.99 -40.61 -18.99
CA PRO A 280 10.29 -41.82 -19.38
C PRO A 280 8.90 -41.47 -19.95
N ALA A 281 8.41 -42.28 -20.90
CA ALA A 281 7.13 -42.04 -21.57
C ALA A 281 5.93 -42.04 -20.60
N ALA A 282 6.06 -42.70 -19.46
CA ALA A 282 5.12 -42.62 -18.35
C ALA A 282 5.89 -42.59 -17.02
N PRO A 283 5.47 -41.77 -16.04
CA PRO A 283 6.04 -41.78 -14.70
C PRO A 283 5.76 -43.12 -14.02
N SER A 284 6.74 -43.62 -13.28
CA SER A 284 6.60 -44.78 -12.40
C SER A 284 5.61 -44.50 -11.27
N GLU A 285 5.25 -45.53 -10.50
CA GLU A 285 4.39 -45.35 -9.33
C GLU A 285 5.04 -44.45 -8.26
N GLU A 286 6.37 -44.56 -8.09
CA GLU A 286 7.15 -43.68 -7.21
C GLU A 286 7.17 -42.24 -7.70
N ASP A 287 7.38 -42.03 -9.01
CA ASP A 287 7.35 -40.68 -9.62
C ASP A 287 5.99 -40.02 -9.43
N ARG A 288 4.89 -40.77 -9.60
CA ARG A 288 3.53 -40.27 -9.36
C ARG A 288 3.33 -39.89 -7.91
N GLY A 289 3.77 -40.73 -6.97
CA GLY A 289 3.70 -40.42 -5.55
C GLY A 289 4.43 -39.14 -5.18
N LEU A 290 5.57 -38.85 -5.81
CA LEU A 290 6.31 -37.60 -5.61
C LEU A 290 5.60 -36.38 -6.21
N LEU A 291 5.03 -36.51 -7.42
CA LEU A 291 4.30 -35.44 -8.08
C LEU A 291 3.00 -35.09 -7.32
N ASP A 292 2.23 -36.10 -6.92
CA ASP A 292 1.00 -35.91 -6.15
C ASP A 292 1.29 -35.21 -4.80
N ALA A 293 2.42 -35.52 -4.17
CA ALA A 293 2.84 -34.87 -2.92
C ALA A 293 3.32 -33.42 -3.12
N ALA A 294 3.80 -33.05 -4.32
CA ALA A 294 4.21 -31.69 -4.62
C ALA A 294 3.01 -30.77 -4.95
N ASP A 295 1.93 -31.34 -5.47
CA ASP A 295 0.70 -30.63 -5.83
C ASP A 295 -0.32 -30.53 -4.67
N ALA A 296 -0.08 -31.23 -3.56
CA ALA A 296 -0.92 -31.24 -2.35
C ALA A 296 -0.62 -30.08 -1.39
#